data_AF-A0A2J7V519-F1
#
_entry.id   AF-A0A2J7V519-F1
#
_cell.length_a   1.000
_cell.length_b   1.000
_cell.length_c   1.000
_cell.angle_alpha   90.00
_cell.angle_beta   90.00
_cell.angle_gamma   90.00
#
_symmetry.space_group_name_H-M   'P 1'
#
loop_
_entity.id
_entity.type
_entity.pdbx_description
1 polymer ?
#
loop_
_entity_poly.entity_id
_entity_poly.type
_entity_poly.pdbx_seq_one_letter_code
_entity_poly.pdbx_strand_id
1 'polypeptide(L)'
;MPGMLGDNAASPIDMAQLPPGAAALIARLQQKVQAQAREIAWAHAKLEKVNFELARLKRWKFGAKTEVMTAQQRALFQEALAEDEASLKAQLAELQRELPEAPKTPKAPPRRPRREKLPEHLERVECWRRPKIDPPVRVVPLQI
;
A
#
# COMPACT_ATOMS: atom_id res chain seq x y z
N MET A 1 -19.43 -25.67 28.50
CA MET A 1 -19.08 -24.77 29.62
C MET A 1 -18.34 -23.56 29.06
N PRO A 2 -18.96 -22.39 28.84
CA PRO A 2 -18.24 -21.16 28.51
C PRO A 2 -17.87 -20.43 29.80
N GLY A 3 -16.56 -20.30 30.04
CA GLY A 3 -16.00 -19.62 31.20
C GLY A 3 -16.07 -18.10 31.06
N MET A 4 -16.87 -17.50 31.96
CA MET A 4 -16.62 -16.27 32.71
C MET A 4 -15.29 -15.55 32.39
N LEU A 5 -15.27 -14.68 31.38
CA LEU A 5 -14.40 -13.51 31.36
C LEU A 5 -15.27 -12.35 31.84
N GLY A 6 -15.18 -12.07 33.14
CA GLY A 6 -15.94 -11.00 33.76
C GLY A 6 -15.64 -9.67 33.06
N ASP A 7 -16.70 -8.98 32.67
CA ASP A 7 -16.69 -7.55 32.37
C ASP A 7 -16.27 -6.80 33.63
N ASN A 8 -14.96 -6.75 33.89
CA ASN A 8 -14.41 -5.87 34.91
C ASN A 8 -14.36 -4.46 34.33
N ALA A 9 -15.55 -3.87 34.15
CA ALA A 9 -15.71 -2.44 33.97
C ALA A 9 -15.28 -1.79 35.30
N ALA A 10 -13.97 -1.55 35.44
CA ALA A 10 -13.43 -0.77 36.53
C ALA A 10 -14.27 0.51 36.66
N SER A 11 -14.89 0.69 37.83
CA SER A 11 -15.67 1.89 38.14
C SER A 11 -14.84 3.13 37.77
N PRO A 12 -15.44 4.15 37.12
CA PRO A 12 -14.70 5.35 36.75
C PRO A 12 -14.06 5.93 38.00
N ILE A 13 -12.73 6.02 37.97
CA ILE A 13 -11.94 6.58 39.08
C ILE A 13 -12.38 8.04 39.24
N ASP A 14 -12.96 8.38 40.38
CA ASP A 14 -13.36 9.75 40.69
C ASP A 14 -12.10 10.62 40.91
N MET A 15 -11.73 11.36 39.88
CA MET A 15 -10.53 12.21 39.82
C MET A 15 -10.53 13.33 40.89
N ALA A 16 -11.69 13.66 41.46
CA ALA A 16 -11.83 14.68 42.50
C ALA A 16 -11.45 14.18 43.91
N GLN A 17 -11.41 12.86 44.13
CA GLN A 17 -11.10 12.25 45.44
C GLN A 17 -9.66 11.73 45.54
N LEU A 18 -8.86 11.86 44.48
CA LEU A 18 -7.49 11.41 44.44
C LEU A 18 -6.56 12.35 45.21
N PRO A 19 -5.58 11.82 45.98
CA PRO A 19 -4.55 12.66 46.58
C PRO A 19 -3.77 13.40 45.49
N PRO A 20 -3.32 14.64 45.74
CA PRO A 20 -2.75 15.52 44.71
C PRO A 20 -1.53 14.90 43.99
N GLY A 21 -0.73 14.10 44.70
CA GLY A 21 0.39 13.35 44.10
C GLY A 21 -0.07 12.27 43.10
N ALA A 22 -1.17 11.59 43.38
CA ALA A 22 -1.73 10.59 42.46
C ALA A 22 -2.37 11.27 41.23
N ALA A 23 -3.10 12.37 41.42
CA ALA A 23 -3.66 13.15 40.32
C ALA A 23 -2.57 13.68 39.36
N ALA A 24 -1.46 14.21 39.90
CA ALA A 24 -0.33 14.68 39.10
C ALA A 24 0.36 13.55 38.33
N LEU A 25 0.51 12.37 38.96
CA LEU A 25 1.07 11.19 38.29
C LEU A 25 0.18 10.71 37.14
N ILE A 26 -1.14 10.64 37.35
CA ILE A 26 -2.11 10.27 36.32
C ILE A 26 -2.04 11.25 35.15
N ALA A 27 -2.02 12.56 35.40
CA ALA A 27 -1.91 13.56 34.36
C ALA A 27 -0.62 13.41 33.54
N ARG A 28 0.52 13.16 34.19
CA ARG A 28 1.80 12.90 33.52
C ARG A 28 1.76 11.64 32.66
N LEU A 29 1.17 10.56 33.17
CA LEU A 29 1.01 9.31 32.42
C LEU A 29 0.09 9.49 31.22
N GLN A 30 -1.02 10.20 31.38
CA GLN A 30 -1.93 10.53 30.27
C GLN A 30 -1.22 11.33 29.19
N GLN A 31 -0.42 12.36 29.56
CA GLN A 31 0.38 13.11 28.60
C GLN A 31 1.36 12.22 27.83
N LYS A 32 2.04 11.31 28.53
CA LYS A 32 2.97 10.35 27.89
C LYS A 32 2.25 9.42 26.93
N VAL A 33 1.12 8.85 27.33
CA VAL A 33 0.29 7.98 26.48
C VAL A 33 -0.20 8.73 25.25
N GLN A 34 -0.65 9.98 25.41
CA GLN A 34 -1.10 10.80 24.27
C GLN A 34 0.04 11.12 23.30
N ALA A 35 1.24 11.41 23.79
CA ALA A 35 2.42 11.61 22.94
C ALA A 35 2.75 10.33 22.15
N GLN A 36 2.82 9.19 22.83
CA GLN A 36 3.09 7.89 22.20
C GLN A 36 2.01 7.49 21.18
N ALA A 37 0.73 7.75 21.48
CA ALA A 37 -0.36 7.46 20.55
C ALA A 37 -0.24 8.27 19.25
N ARG A 38 0.21 9.53 19.33
CA ARG A 38 0.48 10.37 18.15
C ARG A 38 1.65 9.84 17.33
N GLU A 39 2.74 9.43 17.99
CA GLU A 39 3.91 8.84 17.32
C GLU A 39 3.53 7.55 16.59
N ILE A 40 2.77 6.67 17.25
CA ILE A 40 2.26 5.43 16.66
C ILE A 40 1.38 5.75 15.44
N ALA A 41 0.43 6.69 15.56
CA ALA A 41 -0.42 7.09 14.45
C ALA A 41 0.38 7.65 13.27
N TRP A 42 1.41 8.45 13.54
CA TRP A 42 2.29 8.99 12.50
C TRP A 42 3.10 7.88 11.81
N ALA A 43 3.66 6.93 12.55
CA ALA A 43 4.38 5.80 12.00
C ALA A 43 3.47 4.92 11.12
N HIS A 44 2.24 4.65 11.57
CA HIS A 44 1.24 3.95 10.76
C HIS A 44 0.89 4.69 9.47
N ALA A 45 0.66 6.00 9.52
CA ALA A 45 0.39 6.80 8.34
C ALA A 45 1.55 6.77 7.32
N LYS A 46 2.80 6.77 7.81
CA LYS A 46 3.99 6.65 6.95
C LYS A 46 4.07 5.27 6.29
N LEU A 47 3.78 4.19 7.02
CA LEU A 47 3.69 2.84 6.47
C LEU A 47 2.59 2.72 5.41
N GLU A 48 1.41 3.28 5.66
CA GLU A 48 0.29 3.27 4.71
C GLU A 48 0.65 4.02 3.43
N LYS A 49 1.31 5.18 3.54
CA LYS A 49 1.79 5.95 2.39
C LYS A 49 2.73 5.12 1.51
N VAL A 50 3.77 4.51 2.08
CA VAL A 50 4.74 3.72 1.31
C VAL A 50 4.07 2.49 0.68
N ASN A 51 3.16 1.83 1.39
CA ASN A 51 2.38 0.72 0.85
C ASN A 51 1.47 1.15 -0.31
N PHE A 52 0.85 2.33 -0.22
CA PHE A 52 0.04 2.90 -1.29
C PHE A 52 0.87 3.18 -2.53
N GLU A 53 2.06 3.78 -2.38
CA GLU A 53 2.98 4.04 -3.48
C GLU A 53 3.44 2.74 -4.16
N LEU A 54 3.77 1.69 -3.39
CA LEU A 54 4.07 0.36 -3.94
C LEU A 54 2.87 -0.23 -4.70
N ALA A 55 1.65 -0.08 -4.19
CA ALA A 55 0.46 -0.57 -4.87
C ALA A 55 0.21 0.18 -6.19
N ARG A 56 0.43 1.50 -6.21
CA ARG A 56 0.36 2.33 -7.41
C ARG A 56 1.40 1.90 -8.45
N LEU A 57 2.66 1.71 -8.03
CA LEU A 57 3.73 1.26 -8.92
C LEU A 57 3.43 -0.11 -9.52
N LYS A 58 2.92 -1.06 -8.71
CA LYS A 58 2.47 -2.37 -9.21
C LYS A 58 1.35 -2.27 -10.24
N ARG A 59 0.38 -1.37 -10.04
CA ARG A 59 -0.68 -1.12 -11.04
C ARG A 59 -0.11 -0.58 -12.35
N TRP A 60 0.92 0.25 -12.32
CA TRP A 60 1.59 0.74 -13.53
C TRP A 60 2.46 -0.34 -14.20
N LYS A 61 3.19 -1.13 -13.41
CA LYS A 61 4.04 -2.22 -13.90
C LYS A 61 3.25 -3.35 -14.55
N PHE A 62 2.13 -3.74 -13.95
CA PHE A 62 1.30 -4.88 -14.39
C PHE A 62 -0.02 -4.46 -15.05
N GLY A 63 -0.28 -3.16 -15.19
CA GLY A 63 -1.47 -2.65 -15.86
C GLY A 63 -1.50 -2.97 -17.35
N ALA A 64 -2.70 -3.06 -17.92
CA ALA A 64 -2.86 -3.21 -19.37
C ALA A 64 -2.28 -1.98 -20.07
N LYS A 65 -1.31 -2.20 -20.97
CA LYS A 65 -0.73 -1.14 -21.79
C LYS A 65 -1.49 -1.05 -23.10
N THR A 66 -1.89 0.16 -23.48
CA THR A 66 -2.58 0.43 -24.75
C THR A 66 -1.62 0.83 -25.87
N GLU A 67 -0.34 1.06 -25.55
CA GLU A 67 0.67 1.56 -26.48
C GLU A 67 1.62 0.45 -26.96
N VAL A 68 2.05 0.55 -28.21
CA VAL A 68 3.10 -0.29 -28.79
C VAL A 68 4.43 0.38 -28.51
N MET A 69 5.34 -0.34 -27.86
CA MET A 69 6.66 0.18 -27.51
C MET A 69 7.76 -0.81 -27.91
N THR A 70 8.85 -0.28 -28.48
CA THR A 70 10.02 -1.09 -28.89
C THR A 70 10.64 -1.77 -27.66
N ALA A 71 11.41 -2.85 -27.90
CA ALA A 71 12.06 -3.59 -26.81
C ALA A 71 13.06 -2.71 -26.04
N GLN A 72 13.83 -1.87 -26.74
CA GLN A 72 14.80 -0.96 -26.13
C GLN A 72 14.12 0.08 -25.25
N GLN A 73 13.05 0.72 -25.72
CA GLN A 73 12.28 1.66 -24.90
C GLN A 73 11.69 0.97 -23.66
N ARG A 74 11.19 -0.28 -23.79
CA ARG A 74 10.72 -1.09 -22.65
C ARG A 74 11.79 -1.36 -21.61
N ALA A 75 13.02 -1.61 -22.02
CA ALA A 75 14.12 -1.85 -21.10
C ALA A 75 14.39 -0.62 -20.21
N LEU A 76 14.42 0.58 -20.80
CA LEU A 76 14.65 1.83 -20.06
C LEU A 76 13.61 2.05 -18.93
N PHE A 77 12.33 1.82 -19.22
CA PHE A 77 11.30 1.96 -18.18
C PHE A 77 11.35 0.83 -17.14
N GLN A 78 11.77 -0.38 -17.51
CA GLN A 78 11.87 -1.50 -16.57
C GLN A 78 12.98 -1.27 -15.54
N GLU A 79 14.10 -0.70 -15.95
CA GLU A 79 15.21 -0.33 -15.07
C GLU A 79 14.77 0.72 -14.04
N ALA A 80 14.19 1.83 -14.51
CA ALA A 80 13.67 2.89 -13.63
C ALA A 80 12.61 2.34 -12.65
N LEU A 81 11.68 1.51 -13.13
CA LEU A 81 10.67 0.88 -12.26
C LEU A 81 11.28 -0.06 -11.21
N ALA A 82 12.38 -0.74 -11.53
CA ALA A 82 13.06 -1.63 -10.60
C ALA A 82 13.78 -0.85 -9.51
N GLU A 83 14.42 0.27 -9.87
CA GLU A 83 15.06 1.20 -8.93
C GLU A 83 14.03 1.79 -7.95
N ASP A 84 12.93 2.34 -8.46
CA ASP A 84 11.85 2.90 -7.65
C ASP A 84 11.24 1.84 -6.71
N GLU A 85 10.98 0.63 -7.22
CA GLU A 85 10.45 -0.47 -6.43
C GLU A 85 11.42 -0.88 -5.31
N ALA A 86 12.73 -0.89 -5.57
CA ALA A 86 13.76 -1.20 -4.59
C ALA A 86 13.85 -0.12 -3.50
N SER A 87 13.82 1.16 -3.88
CA SER A 87 13.84 2.30 -2.96
C SER A 87 12.65 2.25 -1.99
N LEU A 88 11.43 2.07 -2.50
CA LEU A 88 10.23 1.97 -1.66
C LEU A 88 10.24 0.75 -0.74
N LYS A 89 10.76 -0.40 -1.21
CA LYS A 89 10.93 -1.59 -0.37
C LYS A 89 11.96 -1.37 0.74
N ALA A 90 13.05 -0.65 0.46
CA ALA A 90 14.05 -0.32 1.46
C ALA A 90 13.46 0.58 2.57
N GLN A 91 12.74 1.63 2.18
CA GLN A 91 12.03 2.51 3.14
C GLN A 91 11.01 1.74 3.97
N LEU A 92 10.25 0.83 3.35
CA LEU A 92 9.30 -0.02 4.07
C LEU A 92 10.00 -0.95 5.08
N ALA A 93 11.13 -1.54 4.70
CA ALA A 93 11.91 -2.39 5.58
C ALA A 93 12.51 -1.62 6.76
N GLU A 94 12.98 -0.38 6.55
CA GLU A 94 13.46 0.50 7.61
C GLU A 94 12.36 0.83 8.62
N LEU A 95 11.19 1.26 8.12
CA LEU A 95 10.03 1.55 8.99
C LEU A 95 9.53 0.33 9.76
N GLN A 96 9.62 -0.86 9.16
CA GLN A 96 9.25 -2.10 9.85
C GLN A 96 10.25 -2.51 10.92
N ARG A 97 11.54 -2.13 10.81
CA ARG A 97 12.54 -2.40 11.86
C ARG A 97 12.35 -1.48 13.07
N GLU A 98 11.85 -0.27 12.86
CA GLU A 98 11.54 0.67 13.94
C GLU A 98 10.30 0.25 14.75
N LEU A 99 9.41 -0.55 14.16
CA LEU A 99 8.22 -1.07 14.85
C LEU A 99 8.50 -2.43 15.52
N PRO A 100 7.91 -2.69 16.70
CA PRO A 100 7.92 -4.03 17.29
C PRO A 100 7.22 -5.04 16.35
N GLU A 101 7.74 -6.27 16.29
CA GLU A 101 7.17 -7.31 15.42
C GLU A 101 5.71 -7.59 15.78
N ALA A 102 4.80 -7.20 14.89
CA ALA A 102 3.39 -7.54 15.01
C ALA A 102 3.15 -8.99 14.53
N PRO A 103 2.31 -9.78 15.23
CA PRO A 103 1.95 -11.11 14.78
C PRO A 103 1.29 -11.05 13.41
N LYS A 104 1.84 -11.79 12.44
CA LYS A 104 1.32 -11.88 11.08
C LYS A 104 -0.04 -12.57 11.11
N THR A 105 -1.11 -11.78 10.99
CA THR A 105 -2.45 -12.35 10.82
C THR A 105 -2.53 -13.02 9.44
N PRO A 106 -3.12 -14.22 9.34
CA PRO A 106 -3.26 -14.92 8.07
C PRO A 106 -4.10 -14.07 7.11
N LYS A 107 -3.54 -13.81 5.93
CA LYS A 107 -4.18 -12.99 4.90
C LYS A 107 -5.39 -13.72 4.35
N ALA A 108 -6.53 -13.02 4.26
CA ALA A 108 -7.74 -13.59 3.67
C ALA A 108 -7.47 -14.11 2.25
N PRO A 109 -8.10 -15.22 1.84
CA PRO A 109 -7.88 -15.80 0.53
C PRO A 109 -8.24 -14.81 -0.58
N PRO A 110 -7.48 -14.78 -1.70
CA PRO A 110 -7.70 -13.83 -2.77
C PRO A 110 -9.10 -14.01 -3.38
N ARG A 111 -9.87 -12.93 -3.42
CA ARG A 111 -11.16 -12.91 -4.12
C ARG A 111 -10.92 -13.07 -5.62
N ARG A 112 -11.53 -14.08 -6.23
CA ARG A 112 -11.55 -14.22 -7.69
C ARG A 112 -12.54 -13.19 -8.26
N PRO A 113 -12.12 -12.24 -9.11
CA PRO A 113 -13.06 -11.37 -9.79
C PRO A 113 -13.97 -12.23 -10.68
N ARG A 114 -15.26 -12.26 -10.36
CA ARG A 114 -16.26 -12.93 -11.19
C ARG A 114 -16.69 -11.96 -12.27
N ARG A 115 -16.19 -12.15 -13.48
CA ARG A 115 -16.78 -11.50 -14.66
C ARG A 115 -18.03 -12.31 -15.02
N GLU A 116 -19.18 -11.66 -15.09
CA GLU A 116 -20.36 -12.27 -15.70
C GLU A 116 -20.03 -12.63 -17.16
N LYS A 117 -20.57 -13.75 -17.63
CA LYS A 117 -20.43 -14.12 -19.04
C LYS A 117 -21.11 -13.03 -19.87
N LEU A 118 -20.51 -12.68 -21.00
CA LEU A 118 -21.12 -11.74 -21.94
C LEU A 118 -22.50 -12.30 -22.34
N PRO A 119 -23.60 -11.54 -22.16
CA PRO A 119 -24.94 -12.02 -22.48
C PRO A 119 -25.07 -12.48 -23.93
N GLU A 120 -25.78 -13.59 -24.15
CA GLU A 120 -25.91 -14.23 -25.48
C GLU A 120 -26.72 -13.39 -26.48
N HIS A 121 -27.60 -12.51 -25.98
CA HIS A 121 -28.45 -11.66 -26.82
C HIS A 121 -27.74 -10.41 -27.37
N LEU A 122 -26.48 -10.17 -26.99
CA LEU A 122 -25.71 -9.04 -27.49
C LEU A 122 -24.97 -9.46 -28.77
N GLU A 123 -25.14 -8.67 -29.83
CA GLU A 123 -24.43 -8.87 -31.09
C GLU A 123 -22.92 -8.73 -30.90
N ARG A 124 -22.15 -9.66 -31.47
CA ARG A 124 -20.69 -9.62 -31.46
C ARG A 124 -20.22 -8.84 -32.67
N VAL A 125 -19.65 -7.66 -32.45
CA VAL A 125 -19.01 -6.86 -33.50
C VAL A 125 -17.53 -7.20 -33.56
N GLU A 126 -17.04 -7.65 -34.72
CA GLU A 126 -15.61 -7.85 -34.95
C GLU A 126 -14.90 -6.50 -35.14
N CYS A 127 -14.12 -6.08 -34.15
CA CYS A 127 -13.30 -4.86 -34.25
C CYS A 127 -11.91 -5.19 -34.80
N TRP A 128 -11.76 -5.23 -36.12
CA TRP A 128 -10.44 -5.30 -36.76
C TRP A 128 -9.72 -3.94 -36.65
N ARG A 129 -8.65 -3.88 -35.84
CA ARG A 129 -7.72 -2.74 -35.83
C ARG A 129 -6.52 -3.07 -36.72
N ARG A 130 -6.32 -2.30 -37.79
CA ARG A 130 -5.11 -2.39 -38.62
C ARG A 130 -3.89 -2.02 -37.77
N PRO A 131 -2.84 -2.86 -37.71
CA PRO A 131 -1.60 -2.49 -37.02
C PRO A 131 -0.95 -1.30 -37.75
N LYS A 132 -0.60 -0.27 -37.00
CA LYS A 132 0.23 0.82 -37.51
C LYS A 132 1.66 0.27 -37.61
N ILE A 133 2.13 0.06 -38.84
CA ILE A 133 3.50 -0.34 -39.12
C ILE A 133 4.34 0.94 -39.04
N ASP A 134 5.23 1.04 -38.06
CA ASP A 134 6.21 2.12 -38.03
C ASP A 134 7.19 1.90 -39.20
N PRO A 135 7.40 2.90 -40.08
CA PRO A 135 8.37 2.77 -41.15
C PRO A 135 9.78 2.61 -40.55
N PRO A 136 10.69 1.86 -41.21
CA PRO A 136 12.05 1.72 -40.72
C PRO A 136 12.71 3.10 -40.59
N VAL A 137 13.34 3.34 -39.45
CA VAL A 137 14.11 4.56 -39.19
C VAL A 137 15.18 4.66 -40.28
N ARG A 138 15.02 5.63 -41.21
CA ARG A 138 16.05 5.94 -42.19
C ARG A 138 17.24 6.52 -41.43
N VAL A 139 18.28 5.72 -41.25
CA VAL A 139 19.59 6.21 -40.83
C VAL A 139 20.15 6.99 -42.01
N VAL A 140 20.05 8.32 -41.96
CA VAL A 140 20.72 9.18 -42.94
C VAL A 140 22.20 9.22 -42.52
N PRO A 141 23.14 8.77 -43.38
CA PRO A 141 24.55 8.90 -43.05
C PRO A 141 24.92 10.38 -43.00
N LEU A 142 25.53 10.81 -41.88
CA LEU A 142 26.25 12.08 -41.81
C LEU A 142 27.42 12.01 -42.77
N GLN A 143 27.32 12.74 -43.88
CA GLN A 143 28.48 13.02 -44.73
C GLN A 143 29.37 13.99 -43.95
N ILE A 144 30.55 13.51 -43.58
CA ILE A 144 31.69 14.30 -43.09
C ILE A 144 32.43 14.86 -44.32
#